data_AF-A0AA36MRX5-F1
#
_entry.id   AF-A0AA36MRX5-F1
#
_cell.length_a   1.000
_cell.length_b   1.000
_cell.length_c   1.000
_cell.angle_alpha   90.00
_cell.angle_beta   90.00
_cell.angle_gamma   90.00
#
_symmetry.space_group_name_H-M   'P 1'
#
loop_
_entity.id
_entity.type
_entity.pdbx_description
1 polymer ?
#
loop_
_entity_poly.entity_id
_entity_poly.type
_entity_poly.pdbx_seq_one_letter_code
_entity_poly.pdbx_strand_id
1 'polypeptide(L)'
;MAPFSDAALVRLAPWIVVGSQPPLVYGYLVGIDRWSVSCASWADALGFAMIPMEKGAAGCDGSMNARVESDPQVQDKRRGVDLDDAVLKGVQRLNEPRQAEPVKLVAARARFRAIRQKAMAQLREPEDPSTSSLAVLRAAVYDYQAMRDLARKKLQEKLEEQEKSRVASMELAPLRCDFQSDTDAETLGNLGNRQFHWYRSLLEQVRAQEASNVSKAAHYLLDSVQAVLEQGCEFTSDDFWACVHELEVDDMTPALAALLVSMIRGINGLNIPALIRVLQQQCGDLTPEVLDVLSGH
;
A
#
# COMPACT_ATOMS: atom_id res chain seq x y z
N MET A 1 49.25 49.60 52.73
CA MET A 1 49.30 48.42 53.62
C MET A 1 48.99 47.19 52.79
N ALA A 2 49.99 46.36 52.55
CA ALA A 2 49.85 44.96 52.08
C ALA A 2 49.65 44.04 53.32
N PRO A 3 49.64 42.70 53.23
CA PRO A 3 48.96 41.73 52.34
C PRO A 3 48.32 40.56 53.17
N PHE A 4 47.67 39.56 52.55
CA PHE A 4 47.55 38.13 53.00
C PHE A 4 46.86 37.37 51.84
N SER A 5 47.48 36.50 51.03
CA SER A 5 48.18 35.21 51.19
C SER A 5 47.30 33.97 51.41
N ASP A 6 47.71 32.91 50.70
CA ASP A 6 47.42 31.46 50.81
C ASP A 6 46.20 30.91 50.07
N ALA A 7 46.31 30.17 48.96
CA ALA A 7 47.07 28.93 48.66
C ALA A 7 46.54 27.69 49.41
N ALA A 8 45.79 26.84 48.71
CA ALA A 8 45.67 25.43 49.05
C ALA A 8 45.63 24.59 47.76
N LEU A 9 46.65 23.75 47.65
CA LEU A 9 47.00 22.87 46.56
C LEU A 9 47.00 21.47 47.19
N VAL A 10 46.09 20.58 46.77
CA VAL A 10 46.10 19.17 47.20
C VAL A 10 46.21 18.29 45.96
N ARG A 11 47.35 17.59 45.91
CA ARG A 11 47.78 16.60 44.94
C ARG A 11 47.20 15.21 45.25
N LEU A 12 46.90 14.45 44.17
CA LEU A 12 47.25 13.03 43.89
C LEU A 12 46.90 11.95 44.95
N ALA A 13 46.41 10.73 44.66
CA ALA A 13 46.15 9.98 43.42
C ALA A 13 45.25 8.74 43.76
N PRO A 14 45.57 7.48 43.40
CA PRO A 14 45.09 6.75 42.22
C PRO A 14 44.29 5.45 42.49
N TRP A 15 43.58 4.99 41.44
CA TRP A 15 43.23 3.59 41.08
C TRP A 15 42.28 2.79 41.98
N ILE A 16 41.10 2.45 41.43
CA ILE A 16 40.54 1.09 41.53
C ILE A 16 39.94 0.73 40.17
N VAL A 17 40.57 -0.26 39.51
CA VAL A 17 40.00 -1.04 38.41
C VAL A 17 39.36 -2.28 39.03
N VAL A 18 38.04 -2.36 38.98
CA VAL A 18 37.21 -3.57 39.09
C VAL A 18 36.04 -3.27 38.13
N GLY A 19 35.90 -3.90 36.98
CA GLY A 19 35.76 -5.32 36.79
C GLY A 19 34.32 -5.57 36.32
N SER A 20 34.16 -5.79 35.01
CA SER A 20 33.10 -6.57 34.38
C SER A 20 31.63 -6.26 34.71
N GLN A 21 30.98 -5.45 33.87
CA GLN A 21 29.61 -5.73 33.40
C GLN A 21 29.36 -4.96 32.09
N PRO A 22 28.92 -5.62 30.99
CA PRO A 22 28.57 -4.92 29.76
C PRO A 22 27.31 -4.07 29.99
N PRO A 23 27.20 -2.88 29.35
CA PRO A 23 25.97 -2.13 29.37
C PRO A 23 24.90 -2.95 28.64
N LEU A 24 23.78 -3.21 29.33
CA LEU A 24 22.54 -3.59 28.68
C LEU A 24 22.15 -2.44 27.75
N VAL A 25 22.46 -2.60 26.47
CA VAL A 25 21.90 -1.80 25.40
C VAL A 25 20.41 -2.11 25.38
N TYR A 26 19.62 -1.29 26.06
CA TYR A 26 18.20 -1.15 25.76
C TYR A 26 18.11 -0.48 24.39
N GLY A 27 18.22 -1.28 23.34
CA GLY A 27 17.82 -0.89 22.01
C GLY A 27 16.31 -0.76 22.01
N TYR A 28 15.82 0.46 22.16
CA TYR A 28 14.47 0.80 21.71
C TYR A 28 14.44 0.64 20.19
N LEU A 29 13.92 -0.49 19.72
CA LEU A 29 13.41 -0.63 18.36
C LEU A 29 12.11 0.16 18.28
N VAL A 30 12.23 1.46 17.99
CA VAL A 30 11.13 2.28 17.50
C VAL A 30 11.32 2.43 15.99
N GLY A 31 10.27 2.09 15.25
CA GLY A 31 10.09 2.50 13.85
C GLY A 31 10.41 1.42 12.82
N ILE A 32 9.53 0.42 12.68
CA ILE A 32 9.31 -0.17 11.35
C ILE A 32 8.17 0.62 10.72
N ASP A 33 8.52 1.26 9.61
CA ASP A 33 7.70 2.07 8.73
C ASP A 33 6.34 1.43 8.43
N ARG A 34 5.28 2.20 8.69
CA ARG A 34 3.95 1.92 8.19
C ARG A 34 3.50 3.08 7.31
N TRP A 35 4.09 3.16 6.11
CA TRP A 35 3.47 3.52 4.81
C TRP A 35 4.52 4.03 3.81
N SER A 36 5.18 3.10 3.13
CA SER A 36 5.66 3.29 1.76
C SER A 36 5.85 1.91 1.14
N VAL A 37 4.74 1.26 0.77
CA VAL A 37 4.82 0.19 -0.22
C VAL A 37 4.85 0.89 -1.58
N SER A 38 6.04 1.34 -1.95
CA SER A 38 6.40 1.46 -3.35
C SER A 38 6.25 0.06 -3.97
N CYS A 39 5.54 -0.06 -5.09
CA CYS A 39 5.26 -1.31 -5.79
C CYS A 39 6.52 -2.07 -6.29
N ALA A 40 7.73 -1.64 -5.93
CA ALA A 40 8.99 -2.21 -6.36
C ALA A 40 9.59 -3.28 -5.42
N SER A 41 9.14 -3.43 -4.17
CA SER A 41 9.83 -4.33 -3.20
C SER A 41 9.17 -5.69 -2.93
N TRP A 42 8.09 -6.02 -3.64
CA TRP A 42 7.42 -7.33 -3.47
C TRP A 42 8.20 -8.51 -4.06
N ALA A 43 9.24 -8.25 -4.84
CA ALA A 43 10.10 -9.29 -5.42
C ALA A 43 11.10 -9.88 -4.39
N ASP A 44 11.48 -9.15 -3.34
CA ASP A 44 12.55 -9.57 -2.43
C ASP A 44 12.06 -10.26 -1.15
N ALA A 45 10.79 -10.07 -0.76
CA ALA A 45 10.23 -10.63 0.48
C ALA A 45 9.60 -12.03 0.33
N LEU A 46 9.42 -12.50 -0.90
CA LEU A 46 9.11 -13.88 -1.19
C LEU A 46 10.41 -14.54 -1.62
N GLY A 47 10.98 -15.40 -0.77
CA GLY A 47 12.01 -16.35 -1.14
C GLY A 47 11.49 -17.33 -2.20
N PHE A 48 11.28 -16.83 -3.40
CA PHE A 48 11.24 -17.62 -4.61
C PHE A 48 12.66 -18.13 -4.80
N ALA A 49 12.89 -19.36 -4.34
CA ALA A 49 13.92 -20.20 -4.92
C ALA A 49 13.58 -20.33 -6.40
N MET A 50 14.15 -19.43 -7.19
CA MET A 50 14.20 -19.52 -8.64
C MET A 50 15.07 -20.72 -8.92
N ILE A 51 14.44 -21.87 -9.19
CA ILE A 51 15.13 -23.09 -9.61
C ILE A 51 15.96 -22.70 -10.84
N PRO A 52 17.30 -22.77 -10.80
CA PRO A 52 18.11 -22.53 -11.98
C PRO A 52 17.80 -23.67 -12.95
N MET A 53 17.16 -23.35 -14.09
CA MET A 53 17.17 -24.26 -15.22
C MET A 53 18.62 -24.40 -15.67
N GLU A 54 19.23 -25.53 -15.33
CA GLU A 54 20.48 -25.96 -15.91
C GLU A 54 20.36 -25.95 -17.43
N LYS A 55 21.30 -25.23 -18.07
CA LYS A 55 21.54 -25.32 -19.50
C LYS A 55 22.09 -26.71 -19.81
N GLY A 56 21.20 -27.66 -20.03
CA GLY A 56 21.49 -28.92 -20.68
C GLY A 56 21.58 -28.71 -22.19
N ALA A 57 22.80 -28.71 -22.73
CA ALA A 57 23.06 -28.79 -24.15
C ALA A 57 22.55 -30.13 -24.71
N ALA A 58 21.67 -30.08 -25.70
CA ALA A 58 21.46 -31.16 -26.65
C ALA A 58 21.09 -30.54 -27.99
N GLY A 59 22.04 -30.59 -28.93
CA GLY A 59 21.82 -30.20 -30.31
C GLY A 59 20.79 -31.11 -30.97
N CYS A 60 19.95 -30.52 -31.80
CA CYS A 60 19.20 -31.20 -32.85
C CYS A 60 19.18 -30.25 -34.05
N ASP A 61 20.11 -30.49 -34.97
CA ASP A 61 20.06 -29.97 -36.33
C ASP A 61 18.84 -30.57 -37.02
N GLY A 62 17.80 -29.75 -37.20
CA GLY A 62 16.54 -30.13 -37.81
C GLY A 62 16.19 -29.17 -38.93
N SER A 63 16.97 -29.21 -40.01
CA SER A 63 16.62 -28.62 -41.30
C SER A 63 15.24 -29.10 -41.75
N MET A 64 14.23 -28.24 -41.70
CA MET A 64 12.95 -28.46 -42.36
C MET A 64 12.86 -27.53 -43.57
N ASN A 65 13.17 -28.12 -44.73
CA ASN A 65 12.85 -27.59 -46.05
C ASN A 65 11.34 -27.32 -46.13
N ALA A 66 10.96 -26.05 -46.23
CA ALA A 66 9.64 -25.65 -46.68
C ALA A 66 9.50 -25.98 -48.17
N ARG A 67 8.92 -27.13 -48.47
CA ARG A 67 8.49 -27.54 -49.81
C ARG A 67 7.22 -26.75 -50.14
N VAL A 68 7.39 -25.68 -50.90
CA VAL A 68 6.29 -24.95 -51.56
C VAL A 68 5.78 -25.86 -52.68
N GLU A 69 4.65 -26.51 -52.46
CA GLU A 69 3.85 -27.10 -53.54
C GLU A 69 2.93 -26.01 -54.10
N SER A 70 3.24 -25.61 -55.33
CA SER A 70 2.44 -24.72 -56.16
C SER A 70 1.25 -25.50 -56.72
N ASP A 71 0.03 -25.11 -56.35
CA ASP A 71 -1.19 -25.61 -56.98
C ASP A 71 -1.41 -24.98 -58.38
N PRO A 72 -2.01 -25.72 -59.34
CA PRO A 72 -1.95 -25.39 -60.75
C PRO A 72 -2.98 -24.35 -61.20
N GLN A 73 -2.60 -23.65 -62.28
CA GLN A 73 -3.37 -22.71 -63.06
C GLN A 73 -4.85 -23.08 -63.22
N VAL A 74 -5.72 -22.24 -62.64
CA VAL A 74 -7.13 -22.14 -63.04
C VAL A 74 -7.17 -21.33 -64.35
N GLN A 75 -7.33 -22.03 -65.47
CA GLN A 75 -7.61 -21.42 -66.76
C GLN A 75 -9.04 -20.87 -66.80
N ASP A 76 -9.13 -19.54 -66.85
CA ASP A 76 -10.35 -18.76 -66.96
C ASP A 76 -10.95 -18.91 -68.37
N LYS A 77 -11.83 -19.90 -68.56
CA LYS A 77 -12.65 -20.06 -69.77
C LYS A 77 -13.86 -19.12 -69.68
N ARG A 78 -13.67 -17.86 -70.06
CA ARG A 78 -14.76 -16.93 -70.36
C ARG A 78 -15.51 -17.39 -71.61
N ARG A 79 -16.58 -18.17 -71.43
CA ARG A 79 -17.67 -18.25 -72.41
C ARG A 79 -18.63 -17.10 -72.14
N GLY A 80 -18.81 -16.25 -73.15
CA GLY A 80 -19.85 -15.23 -73.16
C GLY A 80 -21.21 -15.89 -72.95
N VAL A 81 -21.82 -15.59 -71.82
CA VAL A 81 -23.23 -15.86 -71.56
C VAL A 81 -23.87 -14.48 -71.51
N ASP A 82 -24.82 -14.26 -72.42
CA ASP A 82 -25.59 -13.03 -72.57
C ASP A 82 -26.13 -12.59 -71.20
N LEU A 83 -25.61 -11.47 -70.69
CA LEU A 83 -25.89 -10.98 -69.34
C LEU A 83 -27.37 -10.61 -69.13
N ASP A 84 -28.11 -10.36 -70.22
CA ASP A 84 -29.46 -9.81 -70.12
C ASP A 84 -30.52 -10.86 -69.74
N ASP A 85 -30.31 -12.15 -70.07
CA ASP A 85 -31.26 -13.22 -69.73
C ASP A 85 -31.03 -13.81 -68.32
N ALA A 86 -29.80 -13.72 -67.82
CA ALA A 86 -29.43 -14.15 -66.46
C ALA A 86 -29.92 -13.17 -65.38
N VAL A 87 -29.93 -11.86 -65.69
CA VAL A 87 -30.44 -10.83 -64.77
C VAL A 87 -31.96 -10.92 -64.66
N LEU A 88 -32.69 -11.15 -65.76
CA LEU A 88 -34.15 -11.32 -65.70
C LEU A 88 -34.59 -12.57 -64.91
N LYS A 89 -33.90 -13.71 -65.08
CA LYS A 89 -34.17 -14.93 -64.29
C LYS A 89 -33.77 -14.80 -62.82
N GLY A 90 -32.77 -13.99 -62.51
CA GLY A 90 -32.35 -13.69 -61.13
C GLY A 90 -33.42 -12.90 -60.36
N VAL A 91 -34.07 -11.94 -61.01
CA VAL A 91 -35.11 -11.09 -60.38
C VAL A 91 -36.43 -11.86 -60.17
N GLN A 92 -36.79 -12.79 -61.05
CA GLN A 92 -38.00 -13.61 -60.86
C GLN A 92 -37.90 -14.59 -59.68
N ARG A 93 -36.70 -15.06 -59.31
CA ARG A 93 -36.52 -15.96 -58.14
C ARG A 93 -36.59 -15.26 -56.78
N LEU A 94 -36.61 -13.93 -56.75
CA LEU A 94 -36.77 -13.16 -55.51
C LEU A 94 -38.24 -12.90 -55.14
N ASN A 95 -39.18 -13.16 -56.07
CA ASN A 95 -40.62 -12.97 -55.85
C ASN A 95 -41.40 -14.27 -55.65
N GLU A 96 -40.75 -15.44 -55.67
CA GLU A 96 -41.39 -16.68 -55.23
C GLU A 96 -41.42 -16.69 -53.69
N PRO A 97 -42.62 -16.80 -53.06
CA PRO A 97 -42.71 -16.96 -51.62
C PRO A 97 -42.03 -18.27 -51.26
N ARG A 98 -40.81 -18.18 -50.72
CA ARG A 98 -40.07 -19.32 -50.18
C ARG A 98 -40.95 -19.98 -49.12
N GLN A 99 -41.64 -21.06 -49.49
CA GLN A 99 -42.28 -21.94 -48.54
C GLN A 99 -41.18 -22.46 -47.62
N ALA A 100 -41.20 -21.99 -46.38
CA ALA A 100 -40.28 -22.43 -45.35
C ALA A 100 -40.56 -23.91 -45.07
N GLU A 101 -39.85 -24.81 -45.76
CA GLU A 101 -39.91 -26.23 -45.45
C GLU A 101 -39.48 -26.45 -43.98
N PRO A 102 -40.35 -26.97 -43.11
CA PRO A 102 -40.06 -27.12 -41.67
C PRO A 102 -39.09 -28.28 -41.34
N VAL A 103 -38.46 -28.90 -42.34
CA VAL A 103 -37.87 -30.26 -42.20
C VAL A 103 -36.42 -30.28 -41.70
N LYS A 104 -35.73 -29.13 -41.58
CA LYS A 104 -34.28 -29.13 -41.24
C LYS A 104 -33.93 -28.92 -39.76
N LEU A 105 -34.89 -28.51 -38.92
CA LEU A 105 -34.63 -28.22 -37.50
C LEU A 105 -34.39 -29.48 -36.66
N VAL A 106 -35.09 -30.58 -36.94
CA VAL A 106 -34.94 -31.84 -36.20
C VAL A 106 -33.61 -32.51 -36.51
N ALA A 107 -33.21 -32.54 -37.79
CA ALA A 107 -31.92 -33.06 -38.21
C ALA A 107 -30.74 -32.21 -37.68
N ALA A 108 -30.89 -30.88 -37.63
CA ALA A 108 -29.87 -30.00 -37.04
C ALA A 108 -29.69 -30.26 -35.53
N ARG A 109 -30.80 -30.43 -34.79
CA ARG A 109 -30.75 -30.76 -33.35
C ARG A 109 -30.12 -32.11 -33.07
N ALA A 110 -30.41 -33.13 -33.89
CA ALA A 110 -29.78 -34.44 -33.78
C ALA A 110 -28.27 -34.38 -34.05
N ARG A 111 -27.84 -33.65 -35.08
CA ARG A 111 -26.42 -33.44 -35.39
C ARG A 111 -25.69 -32.70 -34.27
N PHE A 112 -26.29 -31.66 -33.70
CA PHE A 112 -25.71 -30.95 -32.55
C PHE A 112 -25.54 -31.84 -31.32
N ARG A 113 -26.52 -32.71 -31.04
CA ARG A 113 -26.41 -33.68 -29.93
C ARG A 113 -25.29 -34.69 -30.17
N ALA A 114 -25.16 -35.21 -31.39
CA ALA A 114 -24.09 -36.14 -31.75
C ALA A 114 -22.70 -35.50 -31.68
N ILE A 115 -22.54 -34.26 -32.17
CA ILE A 115 -21.28 -33.50 -32.06
C ILE A 115 -20.92 -33.27 -30.60
N ARG A 116 -21.89 -32.85 -29.77
CA ARG A 116 -21.69 -32.64 -28.34
C ARG A 116 -21.31 -33.94 -27.61
N GLN A 117 -21.97 -35.05 -27.94
CA GLN A 117 -21.64 -36.35 -27.36
C GLN A 117 -20.24 -36.83 -27.77
N LYS A 118 -19.85 -36.63 -29.04
CA LYS A 118 -18.51 -36.97 -29.53
C LYS A 118 -17.42 -36.12 -28.87
N ALA A 119 -17.66 -34.81 -28.70
CA ALA A 119 -16.76 -33.92 -27.97
C ALA A 119 -16.64 -34.32 -26.49
N MET A 120 -17.74 -34.68 -25.84
CA MET A 120 -17.73 -35.15 -24.45
C MET A 120 -17.08 -36.54 -24.29
N ALA A 121 -17.17 -37.39 -25.32
CA ALA A 121 -16.51 -38.69 -25.35
C ALA A 121 -14.99 -38.55 -25.52
N GLN A 122 -14.53 -37.62 -26.37
CA GLN A 122 -13.11 -37.28 -26.53
C GLN A 122 -12.52 -36.66 -25.25
N LEU A 123 -13.32 -35.98 -24.44
CA LEU A 123 -12.91 -35.51 -23.10
C LEU A 123 -12.87 -36.62 -22.04
N ARG A 124 -13.43 -37.80 -22.33
CA ARG A 124 -13.55 -38.96 -21.45
C ARG A 124 -12.59 -40.09 -21.80
N GLU A 125 -11.76 -39.99 -22.82
CA GLU A 125 -10.85 -41.08 -23.17
C GLU A 125 -9.82 -41.31 -22.05
N PRO A 126 -9.72 -42.56 -21.54
CA PRO A 126 -8.79 -42.96 -20.49
C PRO A 126 -7.45 -43.28 -21.14
N GLU A 127 -6.76 -42.27 -21.68
CA GLU A 127 -5.33 -42.41 -21.92
C GLU A 127 -4.62 -42.28 -20.59
N ASP A 128 -3.64 -43.16 -20.36
CA ASP A 128 -2.93 -43.33 -19.11
C ASP A 128 -2.71 -41.97 -18.39
N PRO A 129 -3.11 -41.85 -17.11
CA PRO A 129 -3.04 -40.58 -16.38
C PRO A 129 -1.61 -40.03 -16.28
N SER A 130 -0.60 -40.85 -16.59
CA SER A 130 0.81 -40.49 -16.64
C SER A 130 1.29 -39.84 -17.95
N THR A 131 0.52 -39.89 -19.05
CA THR A 131 0.98 -39.40 -20.37
C THR A 131 0.07 -38.34 -21.01
N SER A 132 -1.18 -38.23 -20.57
CA SER A 132 -2.09 -37.22 -21.12
C SER A 132 -1.70 -35.81 -20.67
N SER A 133 -1.42 -34.93 -21.63
CA SER A 133 -1.18 -33.50 -21.38
C SER A 133 -2.32 -32.83 -20.62
N LEU A 134 -3.54 -33.33 -20.79
CA LEU A 134 -4.74 -32.88 -20.10
C LEU A 134 -4.73 -33.32 -18.62
N ALA A 135 -4.23 -34.52 -18.31
CA ALA A 135 -4.03 -34.96 -16.93
C ALA A 135 -3.00 -34.10 -16.21
N VAL A 136 -1.89 -33.76 -16.88
CA VAL A 136 -0.88 -32.83 -16.35
C VAL A 136 -1.49 -31.45 -16.10
N LEU A 137 -2.30 -30.93 -17.03
CA LEU A 137 -2.97 -29.64 -16.85
C LEU A 137 -3.98 -29.67 -15.69
N ARG A 138 -4.77 -30.74 -15.56
CA ARG A 138 -5.70 -30.91 -14.44
C ARG A 138 -4.94 -30.96 -13.11
N ALA A 139 -3.85 -31.71 -13.02
CA ALA A 139 -3.00 -31.76 -11.83
C ALA A 139 -2.44 -30.37 -11.47
N ALA A 140 -1.89 -29.65 -12.45
CA ALA A 140 -1.40 -28.28 -12.25
C ALA A 140 -2.50 -27.31 -11.75
N VAL A 141 -3.73 -27.45 -12.26
CA VAL A 141 -4.87 -26.65 -11.78
C VAL A 141 -5.22 -26.99 -10.34
N TYR A 142 -5.21 -28.28 -9.95
CA TYR A 142 -5.44 -28.69 -8.56
C TYR A 142 -4.34 -28.20 -7.62
N ASP A 143 -3.08 -28.30 -8.02
CA ASP A 143 -1.95 -27.80 -7.23
C ASP A 143 -2.03 -26.29 -7.04
N TYR A 144 -2.37 -25.56 -8.10
CA TYR A 144 -2.61 -24.11 -8.02
C TYR A 144 -3.74 -23.76 -7.05
N GLN A 145 -4.86 -24.48 -7.12
CA GLN A 145 -5.99 -24.27 -6.20
C GLN A 145 -5.58 -24.55 -4.75
N ALA A 146 -4.86 -25.64 -4.49
CA ALA A 146 -4.35 -25.97 -3.16
C ALA A 146 -3.39 -24.89 -2.62
N MET A 147 -2.47 -24.38 -3.45
CA MET A 147 -1.58 -23.27 -3.07
C MET A 147 -2.35 -22.00 -2.76
N ARG A 148 -3.37 -21.67 -3.56
CA ARG A 148 -4.22 -20.48 -3.35
C ARG A 148 -4.99 -20.57 -2.04
N ASP A 149 -5.57 -21.74 -1.75
CA ASP A 149 -6.34 -21.95 -0.53
C ASP A 149 -5.44 -21.92 0.72
N LEU A 150 -4.22 -22.46 0.62
CA LEU A 150 -3.21 -22.34 1.66
C LEU A 150 -2.82 -20.87 1.91
N ALA A 151 -2.60 -20.08 0.84
CA ALA A 151 -2.27 -18.66 0.96
C ALA A 151 -3.42 -17.86 1.60
N ARG A 152 -4.66 -18.17 1.22
CA ARG A 152 -5.86 -17.58 1.84
C ARG A 152 -5.94 -17.90 3.33
N LYS A 153 -5.69 -19.15 3.72
CA LYS A 153 -5.68 -19.56 5.13
C LYS A 153 -4.61 -18.81 5.93
N LYS A 154 -3.39 -18.69 5.40
CA LYS A 154 -2.30 -17.92 6.04
C LYS A 154 -2.66 -16.44 6.21
N LEU A 155 -3.32 -15.83 5.23
CA LEU A 155 -3.78 -14.44 5.33
C LEU A 155 -4.86 -14.28 6.41
N GLN A 156 -5.78 -15.24 6.50
CA GLN A 156 -6.81 -15.24 7.54
C GLN A 156 -6.20 -15.37 8.94
N GLU A 157 -5.25 -16.31 9.12
CA GLU A 157 -4.51 -16.47 10.38
C GLU A 157 -3.79 -15.18 10.79
N LYS A 158 -3.16 -14.48 9.84
CA LYS A 158 -2.51 -13.17 10.10
C LYS A 158 -3.49 -12.08 10.51
N LEU A 159 -4.68 -12.03 9.90
CA LEU A 159 -5.71 -11.06 10.27
C LEU A 159 -6.23 -11.33 11.69
N GLU A 160 -6.47 -12.58 12.03
CA GLU A 160 -6.89 -12.99 13.38
C GLU A 160 -5.81 -12.70 14.43
N GLU A 161 -4.53 -12.87 14.09
CA GLU A 161 -3.40 -12.50 14.95
C GLU A 161 -3.33 -10.98 15.18
N GLN A 162 -3.50 -10.18 14.12
CA GLN A 162 -3.57 -8.72 14.23
C GLN A 162 -4.76 -8.26 15.07
N GLU A 163 -5.92 -8.89 14.91
CA GLU A 163 -7.12 -8.59 15.71
C GLU A 163 -6.88 -8.91 17.19
N LYS A 164 -6.31 -10.08 17.51
CA LYS A 164 -5.91 -10.43 18.89
C LYS A 164 -4.92 -9.42 19.46
N SER A 165 -3.94 -8.96 18.67
CA SER A 165 -2.99 -7.94 19.09
C SER A 165 -3.66 -6.59 19.38
N ARG A 166 -4.67 -6.19 18.60
CA ARG A 166 -5.44 -4.96 18.83
C ARG A 166 -6.28 -5.06 20.10
N VAL A 167 -6.95 -6.18 20.31
CA VAL A 167 -7.74 -6.43 21.53
C VAL A 167 -6.83 -6.45 22.77
N ALA A 168 -5.70 -7.16 22.71
CA ALA A 168 -4.73 -7.18 23.80
C ALA A 168 -4.16 -5.79 24.11
N SER A 169 -3.91 -4.96 23.08
CA SER A 169 -3.44 -3.58 23.27
C SER A 169 -4.53 -2.68 23.87
N MET A 170 -5.80 -2.90 23.53
CA MET A 170 -6.93 -2.20 24.15
C MET A 170 -7.16 -2.63 25.61
N GLU A 171 -6.99 -3.91 25.93
CA GLU A 171 -7.16 -4.43 27.29
C GLU A 171 -6.00 -4.07 28.24
N LEU A 172 -4.79 -3.87 27.69
CA LEU A 172 -3.59 -3.52 28.47
C LEU A 172 -3.25 -2.03 28.48
N ALA A 173 -3.94 -1.18 27.69
CA ALA A 173 -3.84 0.26 27.84
C ALA A 173 -4.43 0.64 29.20
N PRO A 174 -3.60 0.96 30.20
CA PRO A 174 -4.09 1.28 31.53
C PRO A 174 -4.96 2.53 31.39
N LEU A 175 -6.09 2.50 32.10
CA LEU A 175 -6.91 3.64 32.51
C LEU A 175 -6.04 4.76 33.12
N ARG A 176 -5.27 5.47 32.29
CA ARG A 176 -4.49 6.66 32.66
C ARG A 176 -5.18 7.95 32.28
N CYS A 177 -6.35 7.87 31.66
CA CYS A 177 -7.31 8.94 31.76
C CYS A 177 -8.12 8.66 33.05
N ASP A 178 -7.51 8.94 34.21
CA ASP A 178 -8.15 9.07 35.54
C ASP A 178 -9.16 10.24 35.45
N PHE A 179 -10.23 10.07 34.69
CA PHE A 179 -11.37 10.98 34.71
C PHE A 179 -12.20 10.67 35.96
N GLN A 180 -11.66 11.04 37.12
CA GLN A 180 -12.46 11.33 38.30
C GLN A 180 -13.17 12.67 38.08
N SER A 181 -14.24 12.68 37.29
CA SER A 181 -15.18 13.79 37.32
C SER A 181 -16.52 13.35 36.76
N ASP A 182 -17.55 13.33 37.62
CA ASP A 182 -18.98 13.20 37.33
C ASP A 182 -19.53 14.37 36.46
N THR A 183 -18.74 14.88 35.52
CA THR A 183 -19.15 15.94 34.60
C THR A 183 -19.80 15.32 33.37
N ASP A 184 -21.11 15.57 33.27
CA ASP A 184 -22.02 15.34 32.14
C ASP A 184 -21.36 14.82 30.85
N ALA A 185 -21.57 13.54 30.54
CA ALA A 185 -21.05 12.83 29.37
C ALA A 185 -21.33 13.53 28.02
N GLU A 186 -22.34 14.39 27.94
CA GLU A 186 -22.64 15.20 26.75
C GLU A 186 -21.59 16.30 26.49
N THR A 187 -20.91 16.80 27.51
CA THR A 187 -19.90 17.86 27.37
C THR A 187 -18.59 17.29 26.85
N LEU A 188 -18.22 16.09 27.32
CA LEU A 188 -17.03 15.35 26.88
C LEU A 188 -17.10 14.96 25.39
N GLY A 189 -18.26 14.51 24.92
CA GLY A 189 -18.45 14.18 23.49
C GLY A 189 -18.27 15.40 22.57
N ASN A 190 -18.64 16.59 23.04
CA ASN A 190 -18.53 17.82 22.26
C ASN A 190 -17.10 18.37 22.20
N LEU A 191 -16.29 18.18 23.25
CA LEU A 191 -14.89 18.60 23.30
C LEU A 191 -14.02 17.74 22.36
N GLY A 192 -14.16 16.41 22.44
CA GLY A 192 -13.43 15.50 21.54
C GLY A 192 -13.72 15.79 20.07
N ASN A 193 -14.98 15.99 19.71
CA ASN A 193 -15.38 16.32 18.34
C ASN A 193 -14.72 17.60 17.82
N ARG A 194 -14.55 18.64 18.67
CA ARG A 194 -13.89 19.89 18.27
C ARG A 194 -12.41 19.67 17.97
N GLN A 195 -11.70 18.90 18.80
CA GLN A 195 -10.28 18.63 18.57
C GLN A 195 -10.06 17.75 17.31
N PHE A 196 -10.94 16.78 17.03
CA PHE A 196 -10.89 16.02 15.78
C PHE A 196 -11.11 16.90 14.54
N HIS A 197 -12.05 17.85 14.60
CA HIS A 197 -12.26 18.80 13.51
C HIS A 197 -11.04 19.71 13.32
N TRP A 198 -10.46 20.22 14.40
CA TRP A 198 -9.22 20.99 14.36
C TRP A 198 -8.08 20.19 13.74
N TYR A 199 -7.85 18.95 14.18
CA TYR A 199 -6.83 18.07 13.60
C TYR A 199 -7.05 17.82 12.10
N ARG A 200 -8.30 17.60 11.66
CA ARG A 200 -8.60 17.50 10.22
C ARG A 200 -8.25 18.75 9.46
N SER A 201 -8.53 19.93 10.01
CA SER A 201 -8.13 21.20 9.39
C SER A 201 -6.60 21.35 9.30
N LEU A 202 -5.84 20.87 10.30
CA LEU A 202 -4.38 20.84 10.21
C LEU A 202 -3.89 19.93 9.07
N LEU A 203 -4.46 18.73 8.94
CA LEU A 203 -4.14 17.82 7.84
C LEU A 203 -4.46 18.42 6.46
N GLU A 204 -5.57 19.15 6.34
CA GLU A 204 -5.93 19.85 5.11
C GLU A 204 -4.93 20.97 4.79
N GLN A 205 -4.46 21.72 5.78
CA GLN A 205 -3.43 22.74 5.59
C GLN A 205 -2.10 22.14 5.12
N VAL A 206 -1.65 21.05 5.73
CA VAL A 206 -0.40 20.37 5.33
C VAL A 206 -0.51 19.75 3.94
N ARG A 207 -1.69 19.26 3.54
CA ARG A 207 -1.94 18.78 2.17
C ARG A 207 -2.02 19.90 1.14
N ALA A 208 -2.50 21.07 1.54
CA ALA A 208 -2.59 22.24 0.68
C ALA A 208 -1.22 22.90 0.46
N GLN A 209 -0.33 22.82 1.44
CA GLN A 209 1.09 23.11 1.26
C GLN A 209 1.71 21.98 0.41
N GLU A 210 2.47 22.36 -0.63
CA GLU A 210 2.99 21.40 -1.61
C GLU A 210 3.72 20.22 -0.95
N ALA A 211 3.34 19.00 -1.35
CA ALA A 211 3.78 17.75 -0.73
C ALA A 211 5.31 17.53 -0.73
N SER A 212 6.10 18.32 -1.46
CA SER A 212 7.56 18.22 -1.49
C SER A 212 8.26 18.89 -0.30
N ASN A 213 7.58 19.80 0.41
CA ASN A 213 8.22 20.67 1.40
C ASN A 213 7.75 20.43 2.85
N VAL A 214 7.00 19.34 3.07
CA VAL A 214 6.55 18.98 4.42
C VAL A 214 7.73 18.34 5.15
N SER A 215 8.27 19.02 6.17
CA SER A 215 9.39 18.51 6.96
C SER A 215 8.96 17.25 7.74
N LYS A 216 9.94 16.39 8.07
CA LYS A 216 9.70 15.19 8.88
C LYS A 216 9.11 15.56 10.24
N ALA A 217 9.52 16.70 10.80
CA ALA A 217 8.93 17.30 11.99
C ALA A 217 7.43 17.57 11.91
N ALA A 218 6.90 18.02 10.77
CA ALA A 218 5.47 18.26 10.61
C ALA A 218 4.67 16.95 10.71
N HIS A 219 5.19 15.86 10.14
CA HIS A 219 4.59 14.53 10.30
C HIS A 219 4.64 14.06 11.75
N TYR A 220 5.77 14.24 12.42
CA TYR A 220 5.92 13.90 13.83
C TYR A 220 4.89 14.61 14.74
N LEU A 221 4.68 15.92 14.54
CA LEU A 221 3.67 16.68 15.28
C LEU A 221 2.25 16.16 15.03
N LEU A 222 1.91 15.90 13.77
CA LEU A 222 0.59 15.39 13.41
C LEU A 222 0.34 13.98 13.94
N ASP A 223 1.36 13.12 13.91
CA ASP A 223 1.30 11.76 14.47
C ASP A 223 1.14 11.80 15.99
N SER A 224 1.79 12.76 16.66
CA SER A 224 1.66 12.97 18.11
C SER A 224 0.24 13.42 18.48
N VAL A 225 -0.33 14.38 17.74
CA VAL A 225 -1.74 14.80 17.93
C VAL A 225 -2.68 13.63 17.68
N GLN A 226 -2.46 12.87 16.60
CA GLN A 226 -3.27 11.69 16.29
C GLN A 226 -3.22 10.65 17.40
N ALA A 227 -2.04 10.35 17.93
CA ALA A 227 -1.87 9.35 18.98
C ALA A 227 -2.60 9.73 20.28
N VAL A 228 -2.62 11.02 20.64
CA VAL A 228 -3.35 11.52 21.82
C VAL A 228 -4.86 11.45 21.58
N LEU A 229 -5.33 11.87 20.41
CA LEU A 229 -6.76 11.83 20.06
C LEU A 229 -7.32 10.41 19.91
N GLU A 230 -6.53 9.47 19.40
CA GLU A 230 -6.91 8.05 19.31
C GLU A 230 -7.07 7.41 20.69
N GLN A 231 -6.36 7.90 21.70
CA GLN A 231 -6.54 7.49 23.10
C GLN A 231 -7.78 8.13 23.75
N GLY A 232 -8.45 9.06 23.07
CA GLY A 232 -9.61 9.78 23.60
C GLY A 232 -9.27 10.82 24.66
N CYS A 233 -7.98 11.15 24.82
CA CYS A 233 -7.54 12.20 25.73
C CYS A 233 -7.35 13.52 24.93
N GLU A 234 -7.43 14.66 25.59
CA GLU A 234 -7.31 15.97 24.94
C GLU A 234 -5.84 16.33 24.70
N PHE A 235 -5.52 16.91 23.54
CA PHE A 235 -4.17 17.41 23.27
C PHE A 235 -3.93 18.73 24.03
N THR A 236 -3.09 18.67 25.06
CA THR A 236 -2.89 19.79 26.00
C THR A 236 -1.72 20.70 25.59
N SER A 237 -1.56 21.81 26.31
CA SER A 237 -0.38 22.68 26.16
C SER A 237 0.92 21.95 26.46
N ASP A 238 0.91 21.01 27.40
CA ASP A 238 2.11 20.30 27.83
C ASP A 238 2.58 19.32 26.75
N ASP A 239 1.64 18.63 26.10
CA ASP A 239 1.91 17.77 24.94
C ASP A 239 2.48 18.58 23.78
N PHE A 240 1.92 19.76 23.52
CA PHE A 240 2.43 20.68 22.50
C PHE A 240 3.88 21.08 22.75
N TRP A 241 4.20 21.53 23.97
CA TRP A 241 5.56 21.93 24.29
C TRP A 241 6.53 20.76 24.24
N ALA A 242 6.11 19.56 24.67
CA ALA A 242 6.93 18.36 24.55
C ALA A 242 7.33 18.09 23.09
N CYS A 243 6.38 18.16 22.15
CA CYS A 243 6.69 18.01 20.73
C CYS A 243 7.58 19.13 20.19
N VAL A 244 7.36 20.39 20.62
CA VAL A 244 8.21 21.53 20.19
C VAL A 244 9.65 21.37 20.69
N HIS A 245 9.86 20.85 21.90
CA HIS A 245 11.18 20.60 22.48
C HIS A 245 12.01 19.56 21.70
N GLU A 246 11.35 18.70 20.93
CA GLU A 246 12.01 17.68 20.12
C GLU A 246 12.32 18.16 18.69
N LEU A 247 11.92 19.38 18.33
CA LEU A 247 12.22 19.96 17.02
C LEU A 247 13.69 20.39 16.92
N GLU A 248 14.33 19.99 15.82
CA GLU A 248 15.69 20.44 15.50
C GLU A 248 15.67 21.77 14.73
N VAL A 249 16.81 22.47 14.70
CA VAL A 249 16.96 23.76 14.00
C VAL A 249 16.62 23.63 12.50
N ASP A 250 17.04 22.52 11.89
CA ASP A 250 16.92 22.27 10.45
C ASP A 250 15.48 21.97 10.01
N ASP A 251 14.60 21.63 10.96
CA ASP A 251 13.19 21.31 10.69
C ASP A 251 12.30 22.54 10.55
N MET A 252 12.80 23.71 10.99
CA MET A 252 12.04 24.97 11.07
C MET A 252 11.85 25.62 9.70
N THR A 253 10.88 25.10 8.96
CA THR A 253 10.40 25.66 7.69
C THR A 253 9.24 26.65 7.89
N PRO A 254 8.98 27.57 6.95
CA PRO A 254 7.81 28.46 7.00
C PRO A 254 6.49 27.68 7.04
N ALA A 255 6.44 26.51 6.39
CA ALA A 255 5.32 25.58 6.43
C ALA A 255 5.06 25.06 7.85
N LEU A 256 6.11 24.59 8.53
CA LEU A 256 6.04 24.14 9.92
C LEU A 256 5.64 25.29 10.86
N ALA A 257 6.15 26.49 10.64
CA ALA A 257 5.80 27.67 11.42
C ALA A 257 4.29 28.00 11.32
N ALA A 258 3.74 27.97 10.10
CA ALA A 258 2.31 28.15 9.88
C ALA A 258 1.48 27.05 10.56
N LEU A 259 1.96 25.80 10.51
CA LEU A 259 1.32 24.68 11.20
C LEU A 259 1.30 24.89 12.72
N LEU A 260 2.42 25.29 13.32
CA LEU A 260 2.51 25.57 14.76
C LEU A 260 1.57 26.69 15.20
N VAL A 261 1.42 27.75 14.39
CA VAL A 261 0.45 28.82 14.65
C VAL A 261 -0.99 28.29 14.61
N SER A 262 -1.34 27.48 13.62
CA SER A 262 -2.64 26.82 13.53
C SER A 262 -2.87 25.85 14.69
N MET A 263 -1.83 25.19 15.18
CA MET A 263 -1.92 24.32 16.35
C MET A 263 -2.23 25.11 17.61
N ILE A 264 -1.49 26.20 17.86
CA ILE A 264 -1.70 27.10 19.01
C ILE A 264 -3.13 27.64 19.04
N ARG A 265 -3.71 27.99 17.89
CA ARG A 265 -5.10 28.48 17.83
C ARG A 265 -6.15 27.44 18.23
N GLY A 266 -5.83 26.15 18.12
CA GLY A 266 -6.72 25.07 18.56
C GLY A 266 -6.55 24.67 20.02
N ILE A 267 -5.46 25.08 20.66
CA ILE A 267 -5.13 24.70 22.04
C ILE A 267 -5.38 25.92 22.95
N ASN A 268 -6.21 25.74 23.96
CA ASN A 268 -6.54 26.81 24.89
C ASN A 268 -5.32 27.19 25.75
N GLY A 269 -5.06 28.49 25.91
CA GLY A 269 -4.06 29.01 26.84
C GLY A 269 -2.65 29.17 26.26
N LEU A 270 -2.42 28.83 24.99
CA LEU A 270 -1.15 29.08 24.32
C LEU A 270 -1.11 30.46 23.66
N ASN A 271 0.03 31.13 23.79
CA ASN A 271 0.27 32.47 23.25
C ASN A 271 1.38 32.41 22.19
N ILE A 272 1.15 33.01 21.02
CA ILE A 272 2.14 33.09 19.94
C ILE A 272 3.48 33.71 20.40
N PRO A 273 3.50 34.81 21.20
CA PRO A 273 4.76 35.35 21.71
C PRO A 273 5.56 34.37 22.59
N ALA A 274 4.86 33.47 23.31
CA ALA A 274 5.54 32.44 24.10
C ALA A 274 6.22 31.42 23.19
N LEU A 275 5.56 31.03 22.09
CA LEU A 275 6.14 30.14 21.08
C LEU A 275 7.40 30.75 20.46
N ILE A 276 7.33 32.00 20.02
CA ILE A 276 8.48 32.70 19.43
C ILE A 276 9.67 32.68 20.39
N ARG A 277 9.44 33.01 21.67
CA ARG A 277 10.50 33.01 22.68
C ARG A 277 11.12 31.63 22.88
N VAL A 278 10.30 30.57 22.93
CA VAL A 278 10.78 29.19 23.11
C VAL A 278 11.57 28.73 21.90
N LEU A 279 11.07 28.99 20.68
CA LEU A 279 11.75 28.64 19.44
C LEU A 279 13.07 29.40 19.28
N GLN A 280 13.13 30.69 19.62
CA GLN A 280 14.38 31.45 19.63
C GLN A 280 15.39 30.91 20.64
N GLN A 281 14.92 30.43 21.79
CA GLN A 281 15.78 29.86 22.82
C GLN A 281 16.33 28.48 22.42
N GLN A 282 15.54 27.66 21.72
CA GLN A 282 15.91 26.30 21.32
C GLN A 282 16.68 26.28 20.01
N CYS A 283 16.15 26.94 18.99
CA CYS A 283 16.67 26.86 17.62
C CYS A 283 17.68 27.96 17.30
N GLY A 284 17.82 28.97 18.16
CA GLY A 284 18.69 30.13 17.94
C GLY A 284 18.07 31.17 17.00
N ASP A 285 18.88 31.71 16.09
CA ASP A 285 18.46 32.75 15.15
C ASP A 285 17.52 32.17 14.08
N LEU A 286 16.22 32.34 14.28
CA LEU A 286 15.18 31.96 13.33
C LEU A 286 15.30 32.78 12.04
N THR A 287 15.03 32.16 10.89
CA THR A 287 15.00 32.86 9.61
C THR A 287 13.90 33.94 9.60
N PRO A 288 14.12 35.07 8.92
CA PRO A 288 13.15 36.16 8.91
C PRO A 288 11.80 35.74 8.31
N GLU A 289 11.79 34.79 7.37
CA GLU A 289 10.56 34.23 6.80
C GLU A 289 9.72 33.48 7.83
N VAL A 290 10.37 32.70 8.70
CA VAL A 290 9.70 31.99 9.80
C VAL A 290 9.15 32.99 10.82
N LEU A 291 9.92 34.03 11.16
CA LEU A 291 9.47 35.08 12.08
C LEU A 291 8.26 35.87 11.54
N ASP A 292 8.23 36.13 10.23
CA ASP A 292 7.11 36.84 9.58
C ASP A 292 5.81 36.01 9.66
N VAL A 293 5.90 34.72 9.34
CA VAL A 293 4.76 33.78 9.45
C VAL A 293 4.30 33.65 10.90
N LEU A 294 5.22 33.54 11.87
CA LEU A 294 4.87 33.46 13.29
C LEU A 294 4.23 34.73 13.81
N SER A 295 4.63 35.90 13.31
CA SER A 295 4.11 37.21 13.75
C SER A 295 2.73 37.51 13.16
N GLY A 296 2.29 36.75 12.15
CA GLY A 296 0.93 36.80 11.62
C GLY A 296 0.65 38.04 10.78
N HIS A 297 1.55 38.36 9.86
CA HIS A 297 1.23 39.19 8.68
C HIS A 297 0.54 38.37 7.60
#